data_AF-A0A936WH67-F1
#
_entry.id   AF-A0A936WH67-F1
#
_cell.length_a   1.000
_cell.length_b   1.000
_cell.length_c   1.000
_cell.angle_alpha   90.00
_cell.angle_beta   90.00
_cell.angle_gamma   90.00
#
_symmetry.space_group_name_H-M   'P 1'
#
loop_
_entity.id
_entity.type
_entity.pdbx_description
1 polymer ?
#
loop_
_entity_poly.entity_id
_entity_poly.type
_entity_poly.pdbx_seq_one_letter_code
_entity_poly.pdbx_strand_id
1 'polypeptide(L)' 'MPWRETYPMEERLKYIGDWLKDEEPMTDLCRIYGISRKTGYKWIERYQTHGLDGLKEMSRAA' A
#
# COMPACT_ATOMS: atom_id res chain seq x y z
N MET A 1 18.67 12.77 -10.43
CA MET A 1 17.59 13.59 -9.85
C MET A 1 17.17 12.91 -8.56
N PRO A 2 17.29 13.53 -7.37
CA PRO A 2 17.06 12.85 -6.10
C PRO A 2 15.56 12.77 -5.87
N TRP A 3 14.91 11.77 -6.47
CA TRP A 3 13.48 11.57 -6.28
C TRP A 3 13.23 11.07 -4.87
N ARG A 4 12.34 11.79 -4.18
CA ARG A 4 11.80 11.45 -2.87
C ARG A 4 10.95 10.18 -2.99
N GLU A 5 11.59 9.01 -3.04
CA GLU A 5 10.96 7.69 -2.92
C GLU A 5 10.26 7.48 -1.57
N THR A 6 10.35 8.46 -0.65
CA THR A 6 9.71 8.41 0.66
C THR A 6 8.19 8.58 0.62
N TYR A 7 7.63 9.34 -0.33
CA TYR A 7 6.17 9.56 -0.39
C TYR A 7 5.35 8.29 -0.68
N PRO A 8 5.72 7.45 -1.67
CA PRO A 8 4.95 6.25 -1.99
C PRO A 8 4.99 5.18 -0.89
N MET A 9 6.07 5.09 -0.11
CA MET A 9 6.18 4.11 0.98
C MET A 9 5.34 4.51 2.18
N GLU A 10 5.33 5.80 2.55
CA GLU A 10 4.52 6.31 3.65
C GLU A 10 3.02 6.10 3.41
N GLU A 11 2.53 6.36 2.19
CA GLU A 11 1.12 6.12 1.85
C GLU A 11 0.74 4.63 1.92
N ARG A 12 1.62 3.73 1.48
CA ARG A 12 1.41 2.27 1.59
C ARG A 12 1.35 1.82 3.05
N LEU A 13 2.23 2.35 3.89
CA LEU A 13 2.26 2.05 5.32
C LEU A 13 0.98 2.52 6.01
N LYS A 14 0.52 3.75 5.71
CA LYS A 14 -0.74 4.27 6.24
C LYS A 14 -1.92 3.43 5.78
N TYR A 15 -1.98 3.07 4.49
CA TYR A 15 -3.03 2.21 3.95
C TYR A 15 -3.12 0.85 4.68
N ILE A 16 -1.97 0.18 4.87
CA ILE A 16 -1.95 -1.09 5.62
C ILE A 16 -2.27 -0.89 7.10
N GLY A 17 -1.82 0.21 7.70
CA GLY A 17 -2.15 0.55 9.09
C GLY A 17 -3.66 0.70 9.29
N ASP A 18 -4.34 1.39 8.37
CA ASP A 18 -5.79 1.55 8.43
C ASP A 18 -6.54 0.26 8.07
N TRP A 19 -6.03 -0.53 7.12
CA TRP A 19 -6.56 -1.88 6.85
C TRP A 19 -6.46 -2.79 8.09
N LEU A 20 -5.37 -2.73 8.85
CA LEU A 20 -5.18 -3.53 10.07
C LEU A 20 -6.13 -3.13 11.20
N LYS A 21 -6.63 -1.89 11.22
CA LYS A 21 -7.67 -1.47 12.17
C LYS A 21 -9.04 -2.05 11.82
N ASP A 22 -9.26 -2.44 10.56
CA ASP A 22 -10.51 -3.00 10.05
C ASP A 22 -11.74 -2.09 10.31
N GLU A 23 -11.51 -0.78 10.37
CA GLU A 23 -12.55 0.22 10.67
C GLU A 23 -13.38 0.60 9.43
N GLU A 24 -12.79 0.48 8.24
CA GLU A 24 -13.40 0.88 6.98
C GLU A 24 -13.42 -0.29 5.99
N PRO A 25 -14.53 -0.50 5.26
CA PRO A 25 -14.59 -1.54 4.25
C PRO A 25 -13.59 -1.23 3.12
N MET A 26 -13.03 -2.29 2.52
CA MET A 26 -12.04 -2.20 1.43
C MET A 26 -12.37 -1.16 0.35
N THR A 27 -13.65 -1.03 -0.03
CA THR A 27 -14.09 -0.09 -1.05
C THR A 27 -13.86 1.35 -0.64
N ASP A 28 -14.19 1.72 0.60
CA ASP A 28 -14.07 3.07 1.10
C ASP A 28 -12.63 3.39 1.51
N LEU A 29 -11.91 2.41 2.07
CA LEU A 29 -10.47 2.51 2.29
C LEU A 29 -9.72 2.81 0.99
N CYS A 30 -10.02 2.10 -0.11
CA CYS A 30 -9.39 2.40 -1.41
C CYS A 30 -9.74 3.79 -1.95
N ARG A 31 -10.96 4.28 -1.69
CA ARG A 31 -11.39 5.65 -2.08
C ARG A 31 -10.66 6.72 -1.30
N ILE A 32 -10.50 6.55 0.02
CA ILE A 32 -9.76 7.48 0.90
C ILE A 32 -8.33 7.66 0.40
N TYR A 33 -7.69 6.55 0.01
CA TYR A 33 -6.30 6.55 -0.48
C TYR A 33 -6.17 6.81 -1.98
N GLY A 34 -7.27 7.02 -2.71
CA GLY A 34 -7.23 7.29 -4.16
C GLY A 34 -6.68 6.14 -5.01
N ILE A 35 -6.71 4.91 -4.50
CA ILE A 35 -6.18 3.73 -5.20
C ILE A 35 -7.30 2.84 -5.74
N SER A 36 -6.97 2.04 -6.75
CA SER A 36 -7.88 0.99 -7.19
C SER A 36 -7.96 -0.14 -6.16
N ARG A 37 -9.12 -0.80 -6.03
CA ARG A 37 -9.28 -2.01 -5.20
C ARG A 37 -8.24 -3.09 -5.52
N LYS A 38 -7.90 -3.25 -6.81
CA LYS A 38 -6.85 -4.19 -7.26
C LYS A 38 -5.49 -3.86 -6.66
N THR A 39 -5.14 -2.58 -6.57
CA THR A 39 -3.90 -2.12 -5.94
C THR A 39 -3.93 -2.39 -4.43
N GLY A 40 -5.06 -2.07 -3.78
CA GLY A 40 -5.26 -2.32 -2.35
C GLY A 40 -5.06 -3.79 -1.97
N TYR A 41 -5.76 -4.70 -2.65
CA TYR A 41 -5.60 -6.15 -2.44
C TYR A 41 -4.16 -6.62 -2.66
N LYS A 42 -3.49 -6.11 -3.71
CA LYS A 42 -2.09 -6.45 -3.98
C LYS A 42 -1.16 -6.03 -2.85
N TRP A 43 -1.37 -4.86 -2.25
CA TRP A 43 -0.56 -4.41 -1.12
C TRP A 43 -0.80 -5.25 0.13
N ILE A 44 -2.05 -5.64 0.39
CA ILE A 44 -2.40 -6.51 1.52
C ILE A 44 -1.79 -7.90 1.33
N GLU A 45 -1.94 -8.52 0.16
CA GLU A 45 -1.35 -9.82 -0.15
C GLU A 45 0.18 -9.81 0.05
N ARG A 46 0.84 -8.77 -0.44
CA ARG A 46 2.29 -8.58 -0.26
C ARG A 46 2.67 -8.37 1.20
N TYR A 47 1.90 -7.59 1.94
CA TYR A 47 2.11 -7.38 3.36
C TYR A 47 1.92 -8.68 4.16
N GLN A 48 0.90 -9.47 3.84
CA GLN A 48 0.66 -10.77 4.47
C GLN A 48 1.79 -11.78 4.15
N THR A 49 2.38 -11.70 2.96
CA THR A 49 3.43 -12.64 2.52
C THR A 49 4.83 -12.25 2.99
N HIS A 50 5.16 -10.96 2.96
CA HIS A 50 6.52 -10.44 3.15
C HIS A 50 6.62 -9.36 4.23
N GLY A 51 5.54 -9.06 4.96
CA GLY A 51 5.49 -7.98 5.93
C GLY A 51 5.74 -6.62 5.29
N LEU A 52 6.46 -5.74 6.01
CA LEU A 52 6.79 -4.40 5.54
C LEU A 52 7.64 -4.41 4.25
N ASP A 53 8.43 -5.45 4.02
CA ASP A 53 9.24 -5.58 2.80
C ASP A 53 8.39 -5.76 1.55
N GLY A 54 7.18 -6.30 1.67
CA GLY A 54 6.22 -6.43 0.57
C GLY A 54 5.69 -5.08 0.06
N LEU A 55 5.77 -4.02 0.88
CA LEU A 55 5.32 -2.67 0.53
C LEU A 55 6.41 -1.82 -0.11
N LYS A 56 7.68 -2.25 -0.05
CA LYS A 56 8.79 -1.57 -0.72
C LYS A 56 8.53 -1.53 -2.22
N GLU A 57 9.04 -0.49 -2.87
CA GLU A 57 8.95 -0.39 -4.32
C GLU A 57 9.74 -1.54 -4.95
N MET A 58 9.01 -2.57 -5.41
CA MET A 58 9.56 -3.50 -6.37
C MET A 58 9.63 -2.74 -7.69
N SER A 59 10.73 -2.01 -7.87
CA SER A 59 11.11 -1.43 -9.15
C SER A 59 10.87 -2.52 -10.19
N ARG A 60 9.94 -2.28 -11.11
CA ARG A 60 9.88 -3.11 -12.31
C ARG A 60 11.22 -2.87 -12.97
N ALA A 61 12.09 -3.87 -12.95
CA ALA A 61 13.27 -3.85 -13.80
C ALA A 61 12.82 -3.54 -15.24
N ALA A 62 13.60 -2.68 -15.88
CA ALA A 62 13.37 -2.06 -17.19
C ALA A 62 12.89 -3.02 -18.28
#